data_AF-A0A533WZD4-F1
#
_entry.id   AF-A0A533WZD4-F1
#
_cell.length_a   1.000
_cell.length_b   1.000
_cell.length_c   1.000
_cell.angle_alpha   90.00
_cell.angle_beta   90.00
_cell.angle_gamma   90.00
#
_symmetry.space_group_name_H-M   'P 1'
#
loop_
_entity.id
_entity.type
_entity.pdbx_description
1 polymer ?
#
loop_
_entity_poly.entity_id
_entity_poly.type
_entity_poly.pdbx_seq_one_letter_code
_entity_poly.pdbx_strand_id
1 'polypeptide(L)'
;QGILKMIINGSFIKEIRLMEKPFDFKALAERLSRIFPGLVKIREDVGAIIIMDKIKVTQSGVEEGSGLAADRVKSIYDEFKKETKK
;
A
#
# COMPACT_ATOMS: atom_id res chain seq x y z
N GLN A 1 -8.94 18.89 -17.29
CA GLN A 1 -8.95 19.24 -15.86
C GLN A 1 -7.72 20.11 -15.58
N GLY A 2 -7.90 21.30 -15.01
CA GLY A 2 -6.81 22.21 -14.69
C GLY A 2 -6.03 21.76 -13.45
N ILE A 3 -4.72 21.95 -13.44
CA ILE A 3 -3.86 21.64 -12.30
C ILE A 3 -4.07 22.72 -11.22
N LEU A 4 -4.51 22.31 -10.03
CA LEU A 4 -4.57 23.18 -8.86
C LEU A 4 -3.15 23.49 -8.38
N LYS A 5 -2.81 24.78 -8.32
CA LYS A 5 -1.53 25.26 -7.78
C LYS A 5 -1.79 26.06 -6.51
N MET A 6 -0.94 25.87 -5.52
CA MET A 6 -1.00 26.58 -4.24
C MET A 6 0.35 27.22 -3.98
N ILE A 7 0.36 28.51 -3.65
CA ILE A 7 1.55 29.28 -3.29
C ILE A 7 1.40 29.63 -1.83
N ILE A 8 2.36 29.21 -1.00
CA ILE A 8 2.37 29.48 0.43
C ILE A 8 3.57 30.38 0.73
N ASN A 9 3.33 31.47 1.46
CA ASN A 9 4.41 32.36 1.89
C ASN A 9 5.27 31.66 2.96
N GLY A 10 6.54 31.44 2.65
CA GLY A 10 7.48 30.71 3.52
C GLY A 10 7.71 31.35 4.89
N SER A 11 7.52 32.67 5.02
CA SER A 11 7.75 33.41 6.27
C SER A 11 6.77 33.02 7.39
N PHE A 12 5.63 32.43 7.04
CA PHE A 12 4.61 31.96 8.00
C PHE A 12 4.69 30.45 8.27
N ILE A 13 5.55 29.71 7.57
CA ILE A 13 5.68 28.26 7.74
C ILE A 13 6.62 27.98 8.90
N LYS A 14 6.06 27.52 10.02
CA LYS A 14 6.84 27.11 11.20
C LYS A 14 7.48 25.73 11.03
N GLU A 15 6.75 24.78 10.44
CA GLU A 15 7.24 23.43 10.15
C GLU A 15 6.38 22.74 9.07
N ILE A 16 6.98 21.76 8.39
CA ILE A 16 6.28 20.85 7.48
C ILE A 16 6.47 19.44 8.03
N ARG A 17 5.35 18.74 8.28
CA ARG A 17 5.36 17.35 8.76
C ARG A 17 4.52 16.48 7.83
N LEU A 18 4.95 15.24 7.64
CA LEU A 18 4.11 14.20 7.03
C LEU A 18 2.92 13.95 7.95
N MET A 19 1.71 14.24 7.47
CA MET A 19 0.45 14.02 8.22
C MET A 19 0.12 12.54 8.36
N GLU A 20 0.58 11.70 7.43
CA GLU A 20 0.36 10.24 7.46
C GLU A 20 1.70 9.52 7.27
N LYS A 21 1.90 8.45 8.05
CA LYS A 21 3.01 7.52 7.80
C LYS A 21 2.79 6.88 6.41
N PRO A 22 3.83 6.82 5.56
CA PRO A 22 3.73 6.09 4.31
C PRO A 22 3.36 4.63 4.60
N PHE A 23 2.46 4.07 3.81
CA PHE A 23 2.04 2.67 3.95
C PHE A 23 3.24 1.75 3.74
N ASP A 24 3.51 0.88 4.71
CA ASP A 24 4.68 0.00 4.67
C ASP A 24 4.43 -1.21 3.77
N PHE A 25 4.65 -1.01 2.47
CA PHE A 25 4.56 -2.07 1.47
C PHE A 25 5.59 -3.19 1.70
N LYS A 26 6.75 -2.90 2.31
CA LYS A 26 7.76 -3.92 2.58
C LYS A 26 7.29 -4.88 3.66
N ALA A 27 6.77 -4.36 4.76
CA ALA A 27 6.23 -5.19 5.84
C ALA A 27 5.04 -6.05 5.38
N LEU A 28 4.14 -5.49 4.55
CA LEU A 28 3.04 -6.27 3.97
C LEU A 28 3.58 -7.35 3.02
N ALA A 29 4.54 -7.01 2.15
CA ALA A 29 5.13 -7.96 1.21
C ALA A 29 5.86 -9.11 1.90
N GLU A 30 6.58 -8.87 3.01
CA GLU A 30 7.21 -9.91 3.80
C GLU A 30 6.18 -10.90 4.35
N ARG A 31 5.06 -10.41 4.90
CA ARG A 31 3.97 -11.29 5.39
C ARG A 31 3.36 -12.12 4.28
N LEU A 32 3.08 -11.48 3.14
CA LEU A 32 2.55 -12.18 1.97
C LEU A 32 3.54 -13.24 1.46
N SER A 33 4.84 -12.94 1.48
CA SER A 33 5.90 -13.85 0.99
C SER A 33 6.04 -15.11 1.86
N ARG A 34 5.65 -15.08 3.13
CA ARG A 34 5.60 -16.27 3.99
C ARG A 34 4.52 -17.26 3.54
N ILE A 35 3.46 -16.78 2.90
CA ILE A 35 2.34 -17.60 2.42
C ILE A 35 2.48 -17.91 0.93
N PHE A 36 3.02 -16.97 0.15
CA PHE A 36 3.19 -17.06 -1.30
C PHE A 36 4.69 -16.89 -1.67
N PRO A 37 5.56 -17.86 -1.32
CA PRO A 37 7.00 -17.74 -1.52
C PRO A 37 7.36 -17.62 -3.00
N GLY A 38 8.19 -16.63 -3.35
CA GLY A 38 8.66 -16.38 -4.72
C GLY A 38 7.61 -15.77 -5.67
N LEU A 39 6.39 -15.53 -5.19
CA LEU A 39 5.27 -15.05 -6.01
C LEU A 39 4.88 -13.60 -5.71
N VAL A 40 5.59 -12.92 -4.80
CA VAL A 40 5.31 -11.54 -4.37
C VAL A 40 6.32 -10.57 -5.00
N LYS A 41 5.84 -9.56 -5.71
CA LYS A 41 6.65 -8.52 -6.35
C LYS A 41 6.20 -7.15 -5.87
N ILE A 42 7.11 -6.37 -5.31
CA ILE A 42 6.84 -4.98 -4.92
C ILE A 42 7.06 -4.07 -6.14
N ARG A 43 6.12 -3.17 -6.36
CA ARG A 43 6.18 -2.08 -7.34
C ARG A 43 6.05 -0.76 -6.60
N GLU A 44 7.19 -0.30 -6.06
CA GLU A 44 7.26 0.96 -5.29
C GLU A 44 6.95 2.19 -6.16
N ASP A 45 7.23 2.09 -7.47
CA ASP A 45 6.98 3.11 -8.48
C ASP A 45 5.49 3.45 -8.66
N VAL A 46 4.61 2.46 -8.47
CA VAL A 46 3.14 2.61 -8.60
C VAL A 46 2.39 2.32 -7.30
N GLY A 47 3.10 2.12 -6.18
CA GLY A 47 2.49 1.87 -4.87
C GLY A 47 1.65 0.59 -4.81
N ALA A 48 2.17 -0.51 -5.38
CA ALA A 48 1.44 -1.77 -5.46
C ALA A 48 2.32 -2.99 -5.14
N ILE A 49 1.68 -4.07 -4.68
CA ILE A 49 2.24 -5.41 -4.58
C ILE A 49 1.49 -6.30 -5.57
N ILE A 50 2.24 -6.97 -6.45
CA ILE A 50 1.71 -7.93 -7.41
C ILE A 50 2.01 -9.33 -6.88
N ILE A 51 0.98 -10.17 -6.80
CA ILE A 51 1.08 -11.54 -6.30
C ILE A 51 0.63 -12.48 -7.42
N MET A 52 1.43 -13.52 -7.70
CA MET A 52 1.17 -14.50 -8.77
C MET A 52 0.93 -13.88 -10.15
N ASP A 53 1.47 -12.67 -10.39
CA ASP A 53 1.24 -11.88 -11.62
C ASP A 53 -0.25 -11.66 -11.96
N LYS A 54 -1.15 -11.77 -10.97
CA LYS A 54 -2.61 -11.73 -11.16
C LYS A 54 -3.37 -10.95 -10.09
N ILE A 55 -2.82 -10.84 -8.89
CA ILE A 55 -3.47 -10.17 -7.76
C ILE A 55 -2.71 -8.88 -7.48
N LYS A 56 -3.41 -7.74 -7.50
CA LYS A 56 -2.83 -6.43 -7.23
C LYS A 56 -3.34 -5.90 -5.89
N VAL A 57 -2.41 -5.57 -5.00
CA VAL A 57 -2.69 -5.00 -3.69
C VAL A 57 -2.09 -3.61 -3.58
N THR A 58 -2.89 -2.62 -3.24
CA THR A 58 -2.49 -1.23 -3.01
C THR A 58 -2.74 -0.84 -1.54
N GLN A 59 -2.40 0.40 -1.17
CA GLN A 59 -2.77 0.94 0.14
C GLN A 59 -4.28 0.91 0.40
N SER A 60 -5.10 0.95 -0.66
CA SER A 60 -6.56 0.91 -0.57
C SER A 60 -7.12 -0.49 -0.31
N GLY A 61 -6.37 -1.54 -0.65
CA GLY A 61 -6.77 -2.95 -0.52
C GLY A 61 -6.39 -3.79 -1.73
N VAL A 62 -7.09 -4.91 -1.92
CA VAL A 62 -6.95 -5.75 -3.12
C VAL A 62 -7.81 -5.14 -4.24
N GLU A 63 -7.16 -4.65 -5.30
CA GLU A 63 -7.83 -4.00 -6.44
C GLU A 63 -8.13 -4.98 -7.58
N GLU A 64 -7.26 -5.96 -7.80
CA GLU A 64 -7.38 -6.93 -8.88
C GLU A 64 -7.09 -8.34 -8.36
N GLY A 65 -7.78 -9.33 -8.93
CA GLY A 65 -7.68 -10.74 -8.56
C GLY A 65 -8.99 -11.30 -7.98
N SER A 66 -9.23 -12.59 -8.22
CA SER A 66 -10.43 -13.28 -7.76
C SER A 66 -10.11 -14.73 -7.35
N GLY A 67 -11.04 -15.34 -6.60
CA GLY A 67 -10.92 -16.70 -6.09
C GLY A 67 -10.17 -16.79 -4.75
N LEU A 68 -9.97 -18.04 -4.30
CA LEU A 68 -9.48 -18.35 -2.94
C LEU A 68 -8.13 -17.71 -2.60
N ALA A 69 -7.24 -17.57 -3.58
CA ALA A 69 -5.95 -16.90 -3.39
C ALA A 69 -6.13 -15.40 -3.10
N ALA A 70 -7.04 -14.72 -3.82
CA ALA A 70 -7.33 -13.30 -3.59
C ALA A 70 -8.02 -13.09 -2.24
N ASP A 71 -8.93 -13.98 -1.84
CA ASP A 71 -9.57 -13.94 -0.51
C ASP A 71 -8.55 -14.12 0.61
N ARG A 72 -7.56 -15.00 0.41
CA ARG A 72 -6.47 -15.20 1.37
C ARG A 72 -5.59 -13.96 1.48
N VAL A 73 -5.22 -13.35 0.36
CA VAL A 73 -4.46 -12.09 0.33
C VAL A 73 -5.24 -10.97 1.03
N LYS A 74 -6.54 -10.86 0.76
CA LYS A 74 -7.42 -9.86 1.39
C LYS A 74 -7.44 -10.01 2.91
N SER A 75 -7.54 -11.24 3.41
CA SER A 75 -7.52 -11.54 4.85
C SER A 75 -6.22 -11.08 5.50
N ILE A 76 -5.06 -11.35 4.88
CA ILE A 76 -3.74 -10.92 5.37
C ILE A 76 -3.62 -9.38 5.37
N TYR A 77 -4.12 -8.73 4.31
CA TYR A 77 -4.14 -7.27 4.22
C TYR A 77 -5.02 -6.66 5.34
N ASP A 78 -6.21 -7.21 5.57
CA ASP A 78 -7.14 -6.72 6.59
C ASP A 78 -6.57 -6.87 8.01
N GLU A 79 -5.90 -8.00 8.30
CA GLU A 79 -5.17 -8.20 9.55
C GLU A 79 -4.03 -7.19 9.71
N PHE A 80 -3.21 -6.99 8.69
CA PHE A 80 -2.12 -6.01 8.68
C PHE A 80 -2.62 -4.59 8.93
N LYS A 81 -3.75 -4.20 8.30
CA LYS A 81 -4.35 -2.88 8.45
C LYS A 81 -4.93 -2.67 9.85
N LYS A 82 -5.50 -3.71 10.47
CA LYS A 82 -5.99 -3.65 11.86
C LYS A 82 -4.85 -3.45 12.86
N GLU A 83 -3.71 -4.06 12.63
CA GLU A 83 -2.52 -3.91 13.48
C GLU A 83 -1.84 -2.56 13.30
N THR A 84 -1.79 -2.05 12.07
CA THR A 84 -1.13 -0.76 11.76
C THR A 84 -1.97 0.45 12.20
N LYS A 85 -3.28 0.28 12.40
CA LYS A 85 -4.17 1.31 12.95
C LYS A 85 -4.15 1.41 14.48
N LYS A 86 -3.56 0.45 15.19
CA LYS A 86 -3.33 0.53 16.64
C LYS A 86 -2.09 1.35 16.93
#